data_AF-A0A7K4H4Z5-F1
#
_entry.id   AF-A0A7K4H4Z5-F1
#
_cell.length_a   1.000
_cell.length_b   1.000
_cell.length_c   1.000
_cell.angle_alpha   90.00
_cell.angle_beta   90.00
_cell.angle_gamma   90.00
#
_symmetry.space_group_name_H-M   'P 1'
#
loop_
_entity.id
_entity.type
_entity.pdbx_description
1 polymer ?
#
loop_
_entity_poly.entity_id
_entity_poly.type
_entity_poly.pdbx_seq_one_letter_code
_entity_poly.pdbx_strand_id
1 'polypeptide(L)' 'MKEGGSAGNTPNFDRLKKLYYNYRTFDLKTGYPNQEKLKFLGLDNL' A
#
# COMPACT_ATOMS: atom_id res chain seq x y z
N MET A 1 31.03 4.01 -19.08
CA MET A 1 29.65 3.50 -19.26
C MET A 1 28.71 4.66 -19.04
N LYS A 2 27.77 4.96 -19.96
CA LYS A 2 26.75 5.99 -19.72
C LYS A 2 25.66 5.35 -18.86
N GLU A 3 25.43 5.87 -17.66
CA GLU A 3 24.34 5.40 -16.79
C GLU A 3 22.99 5.51 -17.52
N GLY A 4 22.17 4.47 -17.41
CA GLY A 4 20.84 4.44 -18.05
C GLY A 4 19.89 5.46 -17.43
N GLY A 5 18.86 5.91 -18.17
CA GLY A 5 17.96 7.02 -17.77
C GLY A 5 17.17 6.86 -16.46
N SER A 6 17.26 5.69 -15.82
CA SER A 6 16.67 5.42 -14.50
C SER A 6 17.67 5.52 -13.35
N ALA A 7 18.97 5.73 -13.63
CA ALA A 7 19.99 5.89 -12.59
C ALA A 7 19.68 7.13 -11.74
N GLY A 8 19.68 6.96 -10.42
CA GLY A 8 19.33 8.01 -9.45
C GLY A 8 17.83 8.29 -9.31
N ASN A 9 16.97 7.76 -10.17
CA ASN A 9 15.52 7.95 -10.10
C ASN A 9 14.87 6.82 -9.28
N THR A 10 14.85 6.98 -7.96
CA THR A 10 14.15 6.04 -7.06
C THR A 10 12.72 6.52 -6.80
N PRO A 11 11.69 5.67 -6.95
CA PRO A 11 10.32 6.01 -6.61
C PRO A 11 10.17 6.40 -5.13
N ASN A 12 9.25 7.32 -4.85
CA ASN A 12 8.85 7.60 -3.48
C ASN A 12 7.96 6.44 -2.95
N PHE A 13 8.58 5.44 -2.34
CA PHE A 13 7.90 4.26 -1.83
C PHE A 13 6.90 4.56 -0.70
N ASP A 14 7.15 5.59 0.12
CA ASP A 14 6.20 5.99 1.17
C ASP A 14 4.89 6.50 0.57
N ARG A 15 4.98 7.30 -0.50
CA ARG A 15 3.81 7.76 -1.25
C ARG A 15 3.06 6.58 -1.87
N LEU A 16 3.79 5.65 -2.50
CA LEU A 16 3.19 4.47 -3.13
C LEU A 16 2.47 3.58 -2.10
N LYS A 17 3.10 3.34 -0.95
CA LYS A 17 2.52 2.53 0.13
C LYS A 17 1.24 3.14 0.68
N LYS A 18 1.20 4.46 0.91
CA LYS A 18 0.00 5.17 1.35
C LYS A 18 -1.14 5.06 0.32
N LEU A 19 -0.84 5.27 -0.96
CA LEU A 19 -1.82 5.13 -2.03
C LEU A 19 -2.37 3.70 -2.11
N TYR A 20 -1.50 2.69 -1.99
CA TYR A 20 -1.90 1.29 -1.98
C TYR A 20 -2.84 0.97 -0.80
N TYR A 21 -2.50 1.39 0.41
CA TYR A 21 -3.34 1.16 1.59
C TYR A 21 -4.70 1.87 1.47
N ASN A 22 -4.74 3.10 0.99
CA ASN A 22 -6.00 3.81 0.74
C ASN A 22 -6.87 3.08 -0.29
N TYR A 23 -6.29 2.67 -1.42
CA TYR A 23 -7.02 1.93 -2.46
C TYR A 23 -7.59 0.61 -1.95
N ARG A 24 -6.85 -0.09 -1.08
CA ARG A 24 -7.27 -1.37 -0.51
C ARG A 24 -8.18 -1.23 0.71
N THR A 25 -8.47 -0.01 1.15
CA THR A 25 -9.18 0.32 2.39
C THR A 25 -8.51 -0.30 3.62
N PHE A 26 -7.18 -0.24 3.65
CA PHE A 26 -6.35 -0.73 4.74
C PHE A 26 -6.06 0.41 5.72
N ASP A 27 -5.86 0.04 6.98
CA ASP A 27 -5.43 0.98 8.01
C ASP A 27 -3.98 1.44 7.75
N LEU A 28 -3.76 2.76 7.74
CA LEU A 28 -2.47 3.35 7.37
C LEU A 28 -1.37 3.09 8.40
N LYS A 29 -1.73 2.81 9.65
CA LYS A 29 -0.78 2.61 10.75
C LYS A 29 -0.29 1.17 10.80
N THR A 30 -1.19 0.22 10.61
CA THR A 30 -0.95 -1.21 10.78
C THR A 30 -0.69 -1.92 9.45
N GLY A 31 -1.23 -1.39 8.34
CA GLY A 31 -1.16 -2.03 7.03
C GLY A 31 -2.09 -3.23 6.85
N TYR A 32 -3.01 -3.47 7.79
CA TYR A 32 -4.02 -4.53 7.69
C TYR A 32 -5.34 -3.97 7.12
N PRO A 33 -6.20 -4.83 6.55
CA PRO A 33 -7.56 -4.45 6.21
C PRO A 33 -8.27 -3.81 7.40
N ASN A 34 -9.00 -2.72 7.17
CA ASN A 34 -9.84 -2.17 8.22
C ASN A 34 -11.02 -3.11 8.55
N GLN A 35 -11.69 -2.88 9.68
CA GLN A 35 -12.79 -3.73 10.14
C GLN A 35 -13.95 -3.81 9.13
N GLU A 36 -14.25 -2.72 8.44
CA GLU A 36 -15.28 -2.70 7.39
C GLU A 36 -14.90 -3.60 6.21
N LYS A 37 -13.62 -3.62 5.82
CA LYS A 37 -13.10 -4.47 4.76
C LYS A 37 -13.12 -5.94 5.15
N LEU A 38 -12.78 -6.26 6.40
CA LEU A 38 -12.90 -7.63 6.92
C LEU A 38 -14.36 -8.11 6.87
N LYS A 39 -15.31 -7.30 7.33
CA LYS A 39 -16.75 -7.59 7.25
C LYS A 39 -17.22 -7.78 5.81
N PHE A 40 -16.84 -6.88 4.91
CA PHE A 40 -17.19 -6.99 3.48
C PHE A 40 -16.68 -8.29 2.85
N LEU A 41 -15.52 -8.78 3.28
CA LEU A 41 -14.93 -10.02 2.79
C LEU A 41 -15.43 -11.27 3.54
N GLY A 42 -16.24 -11.12 4.59
CA GLY A 42 -16.66 -12.24 5.45
C GLY A 42 -15.53 -12.83 6.29
N LEU A 43 -14.51 -12.03 6.60
CA LEU A 43 -13.29 -12.43 7.34
C LEU A 43 -13.26 -11.85 8.76
N ASP A 44 -14.35 -11.29 9.25
CA ASP A 44 -14.44 -10.59 10.53
C ASP A 44 -14.46 -11.50 11.77
N ASN A 45 -14.50 -12.82 11.57
CA ASN A 45 -14.52 -13.83 12.64
C ASN A 45 -13.38 -14.87 12.52
N LEU A 46 -12.28 -14.52 11.85
CA LEU A 46 -11.07 -15.34 11.72
C LEU A 46 -10.05 -15.09 12.83
#